data_AF-A0A7X1SL65-F1
#
_entry.id   AF-A0A7X1SL65-F1
#
_cell.length_a   1.000
_cell.length_b   1.000
_cell.length_c   1.000
_cell.angle_alpha   90.00
_cell.angle_beta   90.00
_cell.angle_gamma   90.00
#
_symmetry.space_group_name_H-M   'P 1'
#
loop_
_entity.id
_entity.type
_entity.pdbx_description
1 polymer ?
#
loop_
_entity_poly.entity_id
_entity_poly.type
_entity_poly.pdbx_seq_one_letter_code
_entity_poly.pdbx_strand_id
1 'polypeptide(L)'
;MEFRQVVKNHSDINYVIGYLNTNHAKAASEGKPLVVLIAPQEKDRTKAQNRLYWMWLNQWAKHQGTDKDTEHLFFKKNFLAKIYDRDDVGQYKKTFKAVRELKDSKHPLYQDVANGLCELMSTTDASTAQFTEYLNDIHAFCNKNGCYLETPDDLKYVLE
;
A
#
# COMPACT_ATOMS: atom_id res chain seq x y z
N MET A 1 19.42 13.76 -7.15
CA MET A 1 18.62 13.29 -6.00
C MET A 1 17.83 14.49 -5.50
N GLU A 2 16.52 14.36 -5.33
CA GLU A 2 15.65 15.45 -4.86
C GLU A 2 15.69 15.48 -3.32
N PHE A 3 16.00 16.64 -2.73
CA PHE A 3 15.95 16.80 -1.27
C PHE A 3 14.52 17.09 -0.84
N ARG A 4 13.91 16.19 -0.07
CA ARG A 4 12.56 16.33 0.47
C ARG A 4 12.56 16.08 1.97
N GLN A 5 12.16 17.10 2.74
CA GLN A 5 12.08 17.03 4.20
C GLN A 5 10.67 17.43 4.65
N VAL A 6 10.08 16.62 5.53
CA VAL A 6 8.86 16.98 6.26
C VAL A 6 9.28 17.61 7.58
N VAL A 7 8.84 18.84 7.84
CA VAL A 7 9.13 19.55 9.10
C VAL A 7 7.94 19.35 10.04
N LYS A 8 8.07 18.42 10.99
CA LYS A 8 6.99 18.10 11.95
C LYS A 8 7.08 18.96 13.20
N ASN A 9 8.29 19.35 13.59
CA ASN A 9 8.56 20.15 14.78
C ASN A 9 9.78 21.06 14.57
N HIS A 10 10.10 21.88 15.57
CA HIS A 10 11.21 22.83 15.52
C HIS A 10 12.57 22.16 15.22
N SER A 11 12.81 20.94 15.68
CA SER A 11 14.10 20.26 15.48
C SER A 11 14.35 19.87 14.02
N ASP A 12 13.29 19.53 13.28
CA ASP A 12 13.39 19.09 11.89
C ASP A 12 13.82 20.22 10.94
N ILE A 13 13.63 21.48 11.36
CA ILE A 13 14.02 22.66 10.57
C ILE A 13 15.54 22.70 10.34
N ASN A 14 16.32 22.15 11.27
CA ASN A 14 17.78 22.19 11.23
C ASN A 14 18.33 21.44 10.00
N TYR A 15 17.67 20.36 9.56
CA TYR A 15 18.06 19.63 8.35
C TYR A 15 17.85 20.45 7.08
N VAL A 16 16.74 21.19 7.01
CA VAL A 16 16.43 22.09 5.89
C VAL A 16 17.46 23.21 5.82
N ILE A 17 17.72 23.86 6.96
CA ILE A 17 18.70 24.95 7.07
C ILE A 17 20.11 24.46 6.70
N GLY A 18 20.52 23.30 7.21
CA GLY A 18 21.82 22.70 6.91
C GLY A 18 22.02 22.41 5.42
N TYR A 19 20.99 21.85 4.76
CA TYR A 19 21.04 21.58 3.32
C TYR A 19 21.14 22.88 2.51
N LEU A 20 20.33 23.89 2.84
CA LEU A 20 20.36 25.19 2.15
C LEU A 20 21.73 25.84 2.30
N ASN A 21 22.25 25.97 3.53
CA ASN A 21 23.54 26.58 3.80
C ASN A 21 24.69 25.93 3.03
N THR A 22 24.65 24.60 2.90
CA THR A 22 25.72 23.85 2.22
C THR A 22 25.66 24.01 0.69
N ASN A 23 24.47 24.10 0.11
CA ASN A 23 24.31 23.90 -1.34
C ASN A 23 23.95 25.18 -2.12
N HIS A 24 23.38 26.21 -1.48
CA HIS A 24 22.84 27.38 -2.19
C HIS A 24 23.91 28.15 -2.99
N ALA A 25 25.08 28.39 -2.39
CA ALA A 25 26.15 29.16 -3.03
C ALA A 25 26.71 28.43 -4.27
N LYS A 26 26.94 27.12 -4.15
CA LYS A 26 27.40 26.28 -5.26
C LYS A 26 26.38 26.26 -6.39
N ALA A 27 25.11 26.00 -6.08
CA ALA A 27 24.04 25.93 -7.05
C ALA A 27 23.85 27.26 -7.80
N ALA A 28 23.94 28.39 -7.08
CA ALA A 28 23.89 29.72 -7.68
C ALA A 28 25.09 29.98 -8.62
N SER A 29 26.30 29.58 -8.22
CA SER A 29 27.51 29.75 -9.05
C SER A 29 27.49 28.93 -10.35
N GLU A 30 26.81 27.78 -10.34
CA GLU A 30 26.63 26.92 -11.52
C GLU A 30 25.44 27.35 -12.41
N GLY A 31 24.80 28.48 -12.10
CA GLY A 31 23.63 28.98 -12.84
C GLY A 31 22.36 28.16 -12.63
N LYS A 32 22.34 27.29 -11.61
CA LYS A 32 21.22 26.40 -11.27
C LYS A 32 20.73 26.70 -9.86
N PRO A 33 20.13 27.87 -9.60
CA PRO A 33 19.72 28.26 -8.25
C PRO A 33 18.74 27.23 -7.65
N LEU A 34 18.80 27.06 -6.34
CA LEU A 34 17.86 26.19 -5.63
C LEU A 34 16.47 26.83 -5.59
N VAL A 35 15.45 26.05 -5.94
CA VAL A 35 14.05 26.41 -5.76
C VAL A 35 13.55 25.73 -4.48
N VAL A 36 13.02 26.51 -3.54
CA VAL A 36 12.44 26.00 -2.30
C VAL A 36 10.93 25.98 -2.42
N LEU A 37 10.34 24.78 -2.40
CA LEU A 37 8.89 24.60 -2.37
C LEU A 37 8.46 24.23 -0.95
N ILE A 38 7.71 25.12 -0.33
CA ILE A 38 7.07 24.89 0.98
C ILE A 38 5.58 24.73 0.72
N ALA A 39 5.05 23.57 1.05
CA ALA A 39 3.64 23.28 0.94
C ALA A 39 3.17 22.57 2.22
N PRO A 40 1.89 22.69 2.58
CA PRO A 40 1.29 21.78 3.55
C PRO A 40 1.58 20.34 3.13
N GLN A 41 1.84 19.47 4.10
CA GLN A 41 1.98 18.06 3.78
C GLN A 41 0.63 17.53 3.27
N GLU A 42 0.49 17.40 1.96
CA GLU A 42 -0.62 16.68 1.37
C GLU A 42 -0.49 15.20 1.74
N LYS A 43 -1.31 14.78 2.70
CA LYS A 43 -1.47 13.37 3.06
C LYS A 43 -2.40 12.74 2.04
N ASP A 44 -1.84 12.35 0.89
CA ASP A 44 -2.54 11.47 -0.05
C ASP A 44 -2.63 10.08 0.59
N ARG A 45 -3.73 9.84 1.33
CA ARG A 45 -3.92 8.63 2.12
C ARG A 45 -3.88 7.39 1.23
N THR A 46 -4.41 7.45 0.02
CA THR A 46 -4.37 6.36 -0.95
C THR A 46 -2.94 6.01 -1.35
N LYS A 47 -2.09 7.00 -1.65
CA LYS A 47 -0.66 6.74 -1.94
C LYS A 47 0.08 6.20 -0.73
N ALA A 48 -0.17 6.75 0.46
CA ALA A 48 0.47 6.32 1.69
C ALA A 48 0.09 4.89 2.09
N GLN A 49 -1.19 4.52 1.95
CA GLN A 49 -1.69 3.17 2.12
C GLN A 49 -1.04 2.18 1.13
N ASN A 50 -0.94 2.53 -0.16
CA ASN A 50 -0.28 1.69 -1.14
C ASN A 50 1.21 1.48 -0.82
N ARG A 51 1.91 2.53 -0.38
CA ARG A 51 3.31 2.40 0.06
C ARG A 51 3.44 1.46 1.26
N LEU A 52 2.57 1.61 2.25
CA LEU A 52 2.52 0.74 3.43
C LEU A 52 2.27 -0.72 3.03
N TYR A 53 1.29 -0.95 2.15
CA TYR A 53 0.94 -2.26 1.62
C TYR A 53 2.16 -2.97 1.00
N TRP A 54 2.83 -2.33 0.04
CA TRP A 54 3.98 -2.93 -0.63
C TRP A 54 5.16 -3.17 0.32
N MET A 55 5.36 -2.29 1.30
CA MET A 55 6.39 -2.49 2.32
C MET A 55 6.09 -3.73 3.17
N TRP A 56 4.84 -3.92 3.62
CA TRP A 56 4.44 -5.10 4.35
C TRP A 56 4.55 -6.38 3.53
N LEU A 57 4.19 -6.36 2.24
CA LEU A 57 4.38 -7.50 1.36
C LEU A 57 5.85 -7.92 1.28
N ASN A 58 6.78 -6.96 1.19
CA ASN A 58 8.21 -7.28 1.18
C ASN A 58 8.69 -7.89 2.51
N GLN A 59 8.21 -7.38 3.65
CA GLN A 59 8.54 -7.94 4.96
C GLN A 59 8.03 -9.38 5.10
N TRP A 60 6.78 -9.62 4.68
CA TRP A 60 6.17 -10.94 4.73
C TRP A 60 6.82 -11.92 3.75
N ALA A 61 7.05 -11.51 2.50
CA ALA A 61 7.73 -12.33 1.50
C ALA A 61 9.13 -12.75 1.97
N LYS A 62 9.88 -11.84 2.59
CA LYS A 62 11.17 -12.15 3.21
C LYS A 62 11.04 -13.16 4.35
N HIS A 63 9.99 -13.09 5.15
CA HIS A 63 9.73 -14.03 6.25
C HIS A 63 9.36 -15.43 5.74
N GLN A 64 8.56 -15.51 4.66
CA GLN A 64 8.15 -16.78 4.05
C GLN A 64 9.21 -17.39 3.12
N GLY A 65 10.17 -16.59 2.65
CA GLY A 65 11.10 -17.01 1.60
C GLY A 65 10.44 -17.06 0.21
N THR A 66 9.41 -16.24 0.00
CA THR A 66 8.63 -16.15 -1.25
C THR A 66 8.86 -14.81 -1.95
N ASP A 67 8.16 -14.59 -3.07
CA ASP A 67 8.19 -13.32 -3.81
C ASP A 67 6.97 -12.44 -3.49
N LYS A 68 7.18 -11.12 -3.51
CA LYS A 68 6.14 -10.12 -3.20
C LYS A 68 4.92 -10.22 -4.11
N ASP A 69 5.07 -10.60 -5.38
CA ASP A 69 3.97 -10.67 -6.34
C ASP A 69 3.13 -11.92 -6.10
N THR A 70 3.76 -13.00 -5.60
CA THR A 70 3.06 -14.20 -5.13
C THR A 70 2.22 -13.86 -3.89
N GLU A 71 2.80 -13.16 -2.93
CA GLU A 71 2.09 -12.73 -1.71
C GLU A 71 0.98 -11.72 -2.04
N HIS A 72 1.21 -10.84 -3.01
CA HIS A 72 0.20 -9.91 -3.52
C HIS A 72 -1.06 -10.66 -3.99
N LEU A 73 -0.90 -11.70 -4.83
CA LEU A 73 -2.01 -12.53 -5.29
C LEU A 73 -2.66 -13.32 -4.14
N PHE A 74 -1.86 -13.86 -3.22
CA PHE A 74 -2.36 -14.57 -2.06
C PHE A 74 -3.27 -13.68 -1.20
N PHE A 75 -2.82 -12.48 -0.83
CA PHE A 75 -3.62 -11.58 0.00
C PHE A 75 -4.86 -11.07 -0.73
N LYS A 76 -4.78 -10.82 -2.04
CA LYS A 76 -5.95 -10.45 -2.85
C LYS A 76 -7.01 -11.54 -2.83
N LYS A 77 -6.61 -12.80 -3.05
CA LYS A 77 -7.53 -13.95 -3.07
C LYS A 77 -8.17 -14.19 -1.70
N ASN A 78 -7.42 -14.03 -0.61
CA ASN A 78 -7.86 -14.43 0.73
C ASN A 78 -8.58 -13.33 1.52
N PHE A 79 -8.29 -12.05 1.25
CA PHE A 79 -8.85 -10.94 2.01
C PHE A 79 -9.56 -9.91 1.12
N LEU A 80 -8.89 -9.35 0.10
CA LEU A 80 -9.49 -8.33 -0.76
C LEU A 80 -10.76 -8.83 -1.47
N ALA A 81 -10.74 -10.07 -1.95
CA ALA A 81 -11.90 -10.71 -2.59
C ALA A 81 -13.15 -10.69 -1.70
N LYS A 82 -12.99 -10.90 -0.38
CA LYS A 82 -14.12 -10.92 0.55
C LYS A 82 -14.72 -9.54 0.75
N ILE A 83 -13.87 -8.51 0.83
CA ILE A 83 -14.30 -7.12 0.94
C ILE A 83 -15.07 -6.72 -0.32
N TYR A 84 -14.55 -7.06 -1.50
CA TYR A 84 -15.18 -6.70 -2.77
C TYR A 84 -16.50 -7.44 -3.02
N ASP A 85 -16.59 -8.71 -2.63
CA ASP A 85 -17.82 -9.50 -2.71
C ASP A 85 -18.88 -9.00 -1.72
N ARG A 86 -18.48 -8.54 -0.52
CA ARG A 86 -19.39 -7.98 0.48
C ARG A 86 -19.95 -6.62 0.06
N ASP A 87 -19.09 -5.74 -0.44
CA ASP A 87 -19.43 -4.33 -0.68
C ASP A 87 -19.81 -4.04 -2.14
N ASP A 88 -19.96 -5.07 -2.98
CA ASP A 88 -20.28 -4.95 -4.41
C ASP A 88 -19.34 -3.98 -5.16
N VAL A 89 -18.02 -4.08 -4.90
CA VAL A 89 -17.03 -3.15 -5.45
C VAL A 89 -16.81 -3.38 -6.95
N GLY A 90 -16.82 -2.29 -7.72
CA GLY A 90 -16.48 -2.29 -9.14
C GLY A 90 -17.46 -3.08 -10.01
N GLN A 91 -16.94 -3.63 -11.12
CA GLN A 91 -17.74 -4.41 -12.08
C GLN A 91 -17.73 -5.93 -11.78
N TYR A 92 -17.18 -6.33 -10.64
CA TYR A 92 -16.89 -7.73 -10.33
C TYR A 92 -18.10 -8.51 -9.79
N LYS A 93 -19.21 -7.84 -9.45
CA LYS A 93 -20.40 -8.45 -8.83
C LYS A 93 -20.91 -9.71 -9.54
N LYS A 94 -21.00 -9.66 -10.88
CA LYS A 94 -21.44 -10.82 -11.69
C LYS A 94 -20.42 -11.96 -11.64
N THR A 95 -19.14 -11.63 -11.64
CA THR A 95 -18.03 -12.60 -11.59
C THR A 95 -17.95 -13.26 -10.21
N PHE A 96 -18.14 -12.52 -9.12
CA PHE A 96 -18.23 -13.08 -7.77
C PHE A 96 -19.41 -14.04 -7.61
N LYS A 97 -20.58 -13.69 -8.15
CA LYS A 97 -21.74 -14.59 -8.18
C LYS A 97 -21.41 -15.89 -8.92
N ALA A 98 -20.81 -15.80 -10.10
CA ALA A 98 -20.38 -16.98 -10.87
C ALA A 98 -19.35 -17.83 -10.12
N VAL A 99 -18.36 -17.22 -9.47
CA VAL A 99 -17.37 -17.93 -8.64
C VAL A 99 -18.03 -18.65 -7.47
N ARG A 100 -19.04 -18.05 -6.83
CA ARG A 100 -19.81 -18.66 -5.74
C ARG A 100 -20.62 -19.87 -6.22
N GLU A 101 -21.33 -19.74 -7.33
CA GLU A 101 -22.09 -20.84 -7.94
C GLU A 101 -21.18 -22.02 -8.35
N LEU A 102 -20.00 -21.73 -8.91
CA LEU A 102 -18.99 -22.74 -9.25
C LEU A 102 -18.44 -23.43 -8.00
N LYS A 103 -18.26 -22.70 -6.89
CA LYS A 103 -17.84 -23.25 -5.60
C LYS A 103 -18.89 -24.21 -5.04
N ASP A 104 -20.16 -23.79 -5.04
CA ASP A 104 -21.27 -24.55 -4.47
C ASP A 104 -21.54 -25.83 -5.26
N SER A 105 -21.38 -25.77 -6.59
CA SER A 105 -21.47 -26.94 -7.49
C SER A 105 -20.22 -27.82 -7.50
N LYS A 106 -19.16 -27.47 -6.73
CA LYS A 106 -17.85 -28.15 -6.73
C LYS A 106 -17.28 -28.31 -8.14
N HIS A 107 -17.51 -27.33 -9.00
CA HIS A 107 -17.13 -27.41 -10.40
C HIS A 107 -15.60 -27.43 -10.54
N PRO A 108 -15.00 -28.28 -11.40
CA PRO A 108 -13.54 -28.36 -11.57
C PRO A 108 -12.88 -27.01 -11.92
N LEU A 109 -13.57 -26.17 -12.69
CA LEU A 109 -13.10 -24.84 -13.11
C LEU A 109 -13.15 -23.77 -12.00
N TYR A 110 -13.65 -24.08 -10.80
CA TYR A 110 -13.74 -23.10 -9.72
C TYR A 110 -12.42 -22.39 -9.45
N GLN A 111 -11.31 -23.14 -9.39
CA GLN A 111 -10.00 -22.57 -9.11
C GLN A 111 -9.52 -21.63 -10.22
N ASP A 112 -9.70 -22.02 -11.48
CA ASP A 112 -9.26 -21.20 -12.63
C ASP A 112 -10.02 -19.88 -12.69
N VAL A 113 -11.34 -19.90 -12.49
CA VAL A 113 -12.16 -18.69 -12.50
C VAL A 113 -11.86 -17.80 -11.29
N ALA A 114 -11.64 -18.41 -10.11
CA ALA A 114 -11.25 -17.66 -8.91
C ALA A 114 -9.87 -17.00 -9.05
N ASN A 115 -8.92 -17.69 -9.69
CA ASN A 115 -7.58 -17.14 -9.97
C ASN A 115 -7.66 -16.00 -10.98
N GLY A 116 -8.41 -16.18 -12.08
CA GLY A 116 -8.61 -15.12 -13.07
C GLY A 116 -9.29 -13.88 -12.49
N LEU A 117 -10.28 -14.05 -11.61
CA LEU A 117 -10.87 -12.92 -10.88
C LEU A 117 -9.84 -12.23 -9.99
N CYS A 118 -9.00 -13.01 -9.29
CA CYS A 118 -7.95 -12.47 -8.43
C CYS A 118 -6.93 -11.62 -9.19
N GLU A 119 -6.53 -12.05 -10.39
CA GLU A 119 -5.63 -11.28 -11.25
C GLU A 119 -6.26 -9.97 -11.70
N LEU A 120 -7.55 -9.98 -12.04
CA LEU A 120 -8.28 -8.81 -12.53
C LEU A 120 -8.57 -7.75 -11.46
N MET A 121 -8.81 -8.15 -10.21
CA MET A 121 -9.11 -7.19 -9.13
C MET A 121 -7.95 -6.21 -8.96
N SER A 122 -8.21 -4.90 -8.97
CA SER A 122 -7.18 -3.92 -8.62
C SER A 122 -7.35 -3.43 -7.20
N THR A 123 -6.26 -3.24 -6.46
CA THR A 123 -6.27 -2.54 -5.17
C THR A 123 -6.67 -1.08 -5.30
N THR A 124 -6.56 -0.50 -6.50
CA THR A 124 -6.98 0.88 -6.78
C THR A 124 -8.49 1.08 -6.79
N ASP A 125 -9.25 -0.01 -6.93
CA ASP A 125 -10.72 0.04 -6.94
C ASP A 125 -11.30 0.12 -5.52
N ALA A 126 -10.48 -0.15 -4.49
CA ALA A 126 -10.87 -0.07 -3.10
C ALA A 126 -10.98 1.39 -2.67
N SER A 127 -12.04 1.72 -1.94
CA SER A 127 -12.07 2.95 -1.16
C SER A 127 -11.02 2.93 -0.05
N THR A 128 -10.67 4.11 0.46
CA THR A 128 -9.71 4.26 1.55
C THR A 128 -10.06 3.44 2.79
N ALA A 129 -11.35 3.34 3.12
CA ALA A 129 -11.84 2.57 4.27
C ALA A 129 -11.70 1.06 4.05
N GLN A 130 -12.10 0.56 2.87
CA GLN A 130 -11.94 -0.83 2.48
C GLN A 130 -10.47 -1.25 2.45
N PHE A 131 -9.60 -0.36 1.98
CA PHE A 131 -8.18 -0.62 1.95
C PHE A 131 -7.54 -0.60 3.34
N THR A 132 -8.04 0.24 4.27
CA THR A 132 -7.66 0.17 5.70
C THR A 132 -8.06 -1.18 6.30
N GLU A 133 -9.29 -1.66 6.06
CA GLU A 133 -9.73 -2.99 6.51
C GLU A 133 -8.82 -4.10 5.96
N TYR A 134 -8.53 -4.05 4.67
CA TYR A 134 -7.62 -5.00 4.01
C TYR A 134 -6.22 -5.00 4.64
N LEU A 135 -5.66 -3.82 4.92
CA LEU A 135 -4.37 -3.70 5.62
C LEU A 135 -4.44 -4.32 7.02
N ASN A 136 -5.48 -4.01 7.80
CA ASN A 136 -5.64 -4.56 9.15
C ASN A 136 -5.75 -6.09 9.15
N ASP A 137 -6.48 -6.67 8.18
CA ASP A 137 -6.58 -8.11 7.99
C ASP A 137 -5.22 -8.77 7.67
N ILE A 138 -4.42 -8.15 6.81
CA ILE A 138 -3.06 -8.60 6.50
C ILE A 138 -2.18 -8.54 7.75
N HIS A 139 -2.23 -7.43 8.48
CA HIS A 139 -1.44 -7.25 9.70
C HIS A 139 -1.76 -8.31 10.74
N ALA A 140 -3.06 -8.53 11.00
CA ALA A 140 -3.53 -9.56 11.92
C ALA A 140 -3.11 -10.97 11.48
N PHE A 141 -3.20 -11.27 10.18
CA PHE A 141 -2.77 -12.55 9.63
C PHE A 141 -1.26 -12.76 9.81
N CYS A 142 -0.43 -11.81 9.39
CA CYS A 142 1.02 -11.92 9.51
C CYS A 142 1.44 -12.08 10.97
N ASN A 143 0.85 -11.28 11.87
CA ASN A 143 1.14 -11.35 13.30
C ASN A 143 0.77 -12.71 13.89
N LYS A 144 -0.39 -13.26 13.50
CA LYS A 144 -0.81 -14.62 13.90
C LYS A 144 0.14 -15.71 13.39
N ASN A 145 0.79 -15.49 12.26
CA ASN A 145 1.77 -16.40 11.68
C ASN A 145 3.22 -16.08 12.10
N GLY A 146 3.42 -15.28 13.15
CA GLY A 146 4.75 -15.03 13.73
C GLY A 146 5.57 -13.94 13.03
N CYS A 147 4.96 -13.14 12.16
CA CYS A 147 5.60 -12.00 11.50
C CYS A 147 4.92 -10.70 11.92
N TYR A 148 5.56 -9.94 12.81
CA TYR A 148 5.12 -8.59 13.12
C TYR A 148 5.51 -7.64 11.98
N LEU A 149 4.52 -7.05 11.32
CA LEU A 149 4.75 -6.10 10.25
C LEU A 149 5.03 -4.71 10.82
N GLU A 150 6.26 -4.24 10.61
CA GLU A 150 6.71 -2.93 11.08
C GLU A 150 5.99 -1.82 10.31
N THR A 151 5.52 -0.80 11.02
CA THR A 151 4.85 0.36 10.44
C THR A 151 5.59 1.64 10.82
N PRO A 152 6.21 2.34 9.84
CA PRO A 152 6.83 3.63 10.07
C PRO A 152 5.85 4.64 10.68
N ASP A 153 6.33 5.47 11.60
CA ASP A 153 5.49 6.47 12.30
C ASP A 153 4.80 7.45 11.33
N ASP A 154 5.45 7.77 10.21
CA ASP A 154 4.86 8.61 9.17
C ASP A 154 3.70 7.95 8.42
N LEU A 155 3.50 6.63 8.57
CA LEU A 155 2.44 5.86 7.92
C LEU A 155 1.36 5.36 8.88
N LYS A 156 1.57 5.38 10.20
CA LYS A 156 0.59 4.88 11.19
C LYS A 156 -0.81 5.49 11.03
N TYR A 157 -0.88 6.77 10.67
CA TYR A 157 -2.13 7.49 10.47
C TYR A 157 -3.02 6.90 9.35
N VAL A 158 -2.50 6.04 8.47
CA VAL A 158 -3.30 5.45 7.38
C VAL A 158 -4.10 4.22 7.82
N LEU A 159 -3.80 3.70 9.00
CA LEU A 159 -4.49 2.57 9.65
C LEU A 159 -5.61 3.02 10.59
N GLU A 160 -5.70 4.34 10.84
CA GLU A 160 -6.78 5.02 11.57
C GLU A 160 -7.97 5.34 10.66
#